data_AF-A0A971QPS6-F1
#
_entry.id   AF-A0A971QPS6-F1
#
_cell.length_a   1.000
_cell.length_b   1.000
_cell.length_c   1.000
_cell.angle_alpha   90.00
_cell.angle_beta   90.00
_cell.angle_gamma   90.00
#
_symmetry.space_group_name_H-M   'P 1'
#
loop_
_entity.id
_entity.type
_entity.pdbx_description
1 polymer ?
#
loop_
_entity_poly.entity_id
_entity_poly.type
_entity_poly.pdbx_seq_one_letter_code
_entity_poly.pdbx_strand_id
1 'polypeptide(L)'
;MEKAKEAEEMLNRSAEELVTVLHGVHCDNSKLQYYAERPNGRRVSIMPLTPFVYEFFLFNSLYQVDWMASNEETRLVFHPENDCGDSKKQKSFISYIKSHAIKKPADLYRAFEPLLHIEKAEGEWTCVTPDSRISKSHGDKFFRDILQLQLLLEQCKKPSEFPTNKKTFRILKECTYFIYLVRNNIFHGSKTLGEVYERNQKRRIEVYDLFLKGLTSLFFLASGKDAAACDFVPCPIFSSSLPTKNSGEVLDQSLILSAIAKRVMKVGDSRLIAQFTKIIPPPEIDVSPSKKASLFYPSAGTDFLTPILLGLPYCTQFYFYERDHSKRPPQIANILRHIEGVRILTTPPLWKLNGDRQCLDFEFNGISRRLHWVHADNTAIFNEDVELKFYFHRGDSWGEGGSGQEWDSKLLPELIKLIPSNSSCIYLTDGIPGGFETQYSTETFDLNVPFIERGRAYYCGRLSPVTNAQPSAPAGRSASAPLATRP
;
A
#
# COMPACT_ATOMS: atom_id res chain seq x y z
N MET A 1 10.05 -45.90 26.78
CA MET A 1 8.72 -45.26 26.76
C MET A 1 8.83 -43.74 26.72
N GLU A 2 9.67 -43.14 27.56
CA GLU A 2 9.96 -41.69 27.56
C GLU A 2 10.63 -41.20 26.26
N LYS A 3 11.66 -41.91 25.76
CA LYS A 3 12.31 -41.62 24.46
C LYS A 3 11.39 -41.81 23.23
N ALA A 4 10.35 -42.63 23.35
CA ALA A 4 9.39 -42.84 22.27
C ALA A 4 8.35 -41.71 22.25
N LYS A 5 7.92 -41.25 23.43
CA LYS A 5 7.14 -40.01 23.58
C LYS A 5 7.91 -38.78 23.11
N GLU A 6 9.20 -38.65 23.45
CA GLU A 6 10.03 -37.53 22.97
C GLU A 6 10.25 -37.56 21.45
N ALA A 7 10.37 -38.74 20.84
CA ALA A 7 10.49 -38.87 19.38
C ALA A 7 9.18 -38.56 18.65
N GLU A 8 8.04 -38.97 19.21
CA GLU A 8 6.69 -38.67 18.70
C GLU A 8 6.33 -37.18 18.88
N GLU A 9 6.77 -36.57 19.99
CA GLU A 9 6.63 -35.14 20.28
C GLU A 9 7.62 -34.27 19.48
N MET A 10 8.78 -34.80 19.07
CA MET A 10 9.69 -34.17 18.09
C MET A 10 9.18 -34.25 16.64
N LEU A 11 8.46 -35.31 16.27
CA LEU A 11 7.91 -35.48 14.92
C LEU A 11 6.73 -34.55 14.64
N ASN A 12 5.88 -34.32 15.65
CA ASN A 12 4.75 -33.38 15.59
C ASN A 12 5.19 -31.92 15.51
N ARG A 13 6.44 -31.59 15.88
CA ARG A 13 7.00 -30.24 15.78
C ARG A 13 7.36 -29.82 14.34
N SER A 14 7.48 -30.76 13.39
CA SER A 14 8.08 -30.50 12.07
C SER A 14 7.26 -29.58 11.13
N ALA A 15 5.94 -29.72 11.06
CA ALA A 15 5.11 -28.97 10.11
C ALA A 15 4.83 -27.54 10.57
N GLU A 16 4.48 -27.35 11.84
CA GLU A 16 4.23 -26.02 12.42
C GLU A 16 5.51 -25.18 12.48
N GLU A 17 6.65 -25.80 12.82
CA GLU A 17 7.96 -25.13 12.78
C GLU A 17 8.30 -24.68 11.36
N LEU A 18 8.12 -25.54 10.36
CA LEU A 18 8.34 -25.17 8.95
C LEU A 18 7.44 -23.99 8.54
N VAL A 19 6.14 -24.07 8.82
CA VAL A 19 5.21 -22.97 8.52
C VAL A 19 5.65 -21.68 9.22
N THR A 20 6.10 -21.75 10.46
CA THR A 20 6.54 -20.58 11.23
C THR A 20 7.81 -19.95 10.67
N VAL A 21 8.81 -20.77 10.32
CA VAL A 21 10.05 -20.27 9.69
C VAL A 21 9.76 -19.66 8.32
N LEU A 22 9.01 -20.35 7.46
CA LEU A 22 8.67 -19.85 6.14
C LEU A 22 7.79 -18.59 6.21
N HIS A 23 6.92 -18.49 7.22
CA HIS A 23 6.12 -17.30 7.49
C HIS A 23 6.97 -16.08 7.86
N GLY A 24 7.98 -16.27 8.71
CA GLY A 24 8.95 -15.22 9.04
C GLY A 24 9.66 -14.69 7.78
N VAL A 25 10.20 -15.59 6.96
CA VAL A 25 10.88 -15.23 5.71
C VAL A 25 9.93 -14.52 4.74
N HIS A 26 8.70 -14.99 4.61
CA HIS A 26 7.66 -14.36 3.79
C HIS A 26 7.37 -12.93 4.22
N CYS A 27 7.19 -12.69 5.52
CA CYS A 27 6.97 -11.35 6.05
C CYS A 27 8.19 -10.45 5.88
N ASP A 28 9.40 -10.95 6.13
CA ASP A 28 10.63 -10.17 5.99
C ASP A 28 10.89 -9.78 4.53
N ASN A 29 10.65 -10.69 3.59
CA ASN A 29 10.81 -10.44 2.15
C ASN A 29 9.91 -9.29 1.64
N SER A 30 8.81 -8.99 2.32
CA SER A 30 7.92 -7.86 2.00
C SER A 30 8.39 -6.51 2.54
N LYS A 31 9.33 -6.52 3.50
CA LYS A 31 9.80 -5.33 4.24
C LYS A 31 11.24 -4.94 3.88
N LEU A 32 12.02 -5.89 3.37
CA LEU A 32 13.43 -5.69 3.08
C LEU A 32 13.67 -5.06 1.71
N GLN A 33 14.65 -4.17 1.67
CA GLN A 33 15.20 -3.62 0.43
C GLN A 33 16.53 -4.30 0.11
N TYR A 34 16.64 -4.86 -1.10
CA TYR A 34 17.84 -5.56 -1.54
C TYR A 34 18.70 -4.66 -2.41
N TYR A 35 20.02 -4.73 -2.21
CA TYR A 35 21.02 -3.95 -2.95
C TYR A 35 22.13 -4.84 -3.50
N ALA A 36 22.61 -4.52 -4.70
CA ALA A 36 23.88 -5.01 -5.22
C ALA A 36 24.95 -3.93 -5.09
N GLU A 37 26.14 -4.32 -4.64
CA GLU A 37 27.31 -3.44 -4.60
C GLU A 37 28.08 -3.56 -5.92
N ARG A 38 28.31 -2.44 -6.59
CA ARG A 38 29.12 -2.36 -7.80
C ARG A 38 30.61 -2.30 -7.43
N PRO A 39 31.53 -2.66 -8.35
CA PRO A 39 32.98 -2.60 -8.11
C PRO A 39 33.51 -1.23 -7.65
N ASN A 40 32.78 -0.15 -7.93
CA ASN A 40 33.11 1.21 -7.48
C ASN A 40 32.50 1.58 -6.11
N GLY A 41 32.00 0.60 -5.35
CA GLY A 41 31.38 0.79 -4.03
C GLY A 41 29.95 1.37 -4.07
N ARG A 42 29.41 1.70 -5.25
CA ARG A 42 28.03 2.21 -5.36
C ARG A 42 27.04 1.07 -5.18
N ARG A 43 26.06 1.27 -4.29
CA ARG A 43 24.93 0.36 -4.12
C ARG A 43 23.81 0.71 -5.09
N VAL A 44 23.21 -0.31 -5.69
CA VAL A 44 22.06 -0.19 -6.59
C VAL A 44 20.96 -1.11 -6.09
N SER A 45 19.74 -0.58 -5.99
CA SER A 45 18.57 -1.38 -5.62
C SER A 45 18.31 -2.45 -6.68
N ILE A 46 18.05 -3.68 -6.23
CA ILE A 46 17.77 -4.84 -7.11
C ILE A 46 16.32 -5.34 -6.98
N MET A 47 15.41 -4.40 -6.71
CA MET A 47 13.96 -4.59 -6.62
C MET A 47 13.30 -4.35 -7.99
N PRO A 48 12.25 -5.09 -8.40
CA PRO A 48 11.52 -6.14 -7.66
C PRO A 48 12.06 -7.57 -7.86
N LEU A 49 13.13 -7.75 -8.65
CA LEU A 49 13.63 -9.07 -9.04
C LEU A 49 13.96 -9.96 -7.84
N THR A 50 14.70 -9.42 -6.88
CA THR A 50 15.18 -10.21 -5.73
C THR A 50 14.02 -10.68 -4.83
N PRO A 51 13.07 -9.81 -4.45
CA PRO A 51 11.86 -10.25 -3.74
C PRO A 51 11.08 -11.34 -4.47
N PHE A 52 10.90 -11.21 -5.79
CA PHE A 52 10.24 -12.22 -6.59
C PHE A 52 10.94 -13.58 -6.49
N VAL A 53 12.27 -13.58 -6.59
CA VAL A 53 13.10 -14.79 -6.51
C VAL A 53 12.93 -15.48 -5.15
N TYR A 54 13.03 -14.74 -4.04
CA TYR A 54 12.84 -15.29 -2.69
C TYR A 54 11.42 -15.84 -2.51
N GLU A 55 10.42 -15.08 -2.95
CA GLU A 55 9.02 -15.51 -2.86
C GLU A 55 8.76 -16.78 -3.68
N PHE A 56 9.45 -16.93 -4.81
CA PHE A 56 9.39 -18.12 -5.63
C PHE A 56 10.01 -19.35 -4.95
N PHE A 57 11.11 -19.19 -4.22
CA PHE A 57 11.65 -20.28 -3.40
C PHE A 57 10.72 -20.68 -2.26
N LEU A 58 10.06 -19.72 -1.62
CA LEU A 58 9.04 -19.99 -0.61
C LEU A 58 7.88 -20.78 -1.22
N PHE A 59 7.31 -20.29 -2.32
CA PHE A 59 6.25 -20.99 -3.03
C PHE A 59 6.65 -22.41 -3.43
N ASN A 60 7.86 -22.60 -3.97
CA ASN A 60 8.40 -23.93 -4.28
C ASN A 60 8.42 -24.83 -3.06
N SER A 61 8.93 -24.35 -1.93
CA SER A 61 9.01 -25.13 -0.70
C SER A 61 7.61 -25.54 -0.22
N LEU A 62 6.64 -24.64 -0.35
CA LEU A 62 5.26 -24.89 0.07
C LEU A 62 4.56 -25.94 -0.80
N TYR A 63 4.62 -25.88 -2.14
CA TYR A 63 3.85 -26.84 -2.95
C TYR A 63 4.46 -28.26 -3.00
N GLN A 64 5.69 -28.48 -2.52
CA GLN A 64 6.26 -29.83 -2.41
C GLN A 64 5.59 -30.66 -1.30
N VAL A 65 4.98 -30.00 -0.33
CA VAL A 65 4.31 -30.60 0.83
C VAL A 65 2.85 -30.92 0.48
N ASP A 66 2.41 -32.12 0.83
CA ASP A 66 1.00 -32.50 0.82
C ASP A 66 0.32 -31.97 2.08
N TRP A 67 -0.17 -30.73 2.03
CA TRP A 67 -0.76 -30.07 3.20
C TRP A 67 -2.07 -30.72 3.68
N MET A 68 -2.80 -31.41 2.81
CA MET A 68 -4.00 -32.14 3.23
C MET A 68 -3.59 -33.31 4.11
N ALA A 69 -2.66 -34.16 3.63
CA ALA A 69 -2.15 -35.30 4.40
C ALA A 69 -1.37 -34.83 5.65
N SER A 70 -0.58 -33.76 5.53
CA SER A 70 0.22 -33.25 6.64
C SER A 70 -0.62 -32.76 7.82
N ASN A 71 -1.77 -32.14 7.52
CA ASN A 71 -2.71 -31.70 8.55
C ASN A 71 -3.49 -32.86 9.16
N GLU A 72 -3.84 -33.88 8.37
CA GLU A 72 -4.53 -35.08 8.85
C GLU A 72 -3.63 -35.94 9.74
N GLU A 73 -2.37 -36.11 9.35
CA GLU A 73 -1.39 -36.94 10.07
C GLU A 73 -0.60 -36.18 11.13
N THR A 74 -0.83 -34.87 11.29
CA THR A 74 -0.12 -33.98 12.22
C THR A 74 1.41 -34.01 12.11
N ARG A 75 1.93 -34.35 10.92
CA ARG A 75 3.36 -34.45 10.61
C ARG A 75 3.62 -33.97 9.18
N LEU A 76 4.87 -33.63 8.85
CA LEU A 76 5.20 -33.19 7.50
C LEU A 76 5.16 -34.36 6.50
N VAL A 77 4.23 -34.32 5.54
CA VAL A 77 4.08 -35.31 4.47
C VAL A 77 4.41 -34.64 3.13
N PHE A 78 5.41 -35.16 2.42
CA PHE A 78 5.77 -34.69 1.08
C PHE A 78 5.07 -35.51 0.00
N HIS A 79 4.82 -34.88 -1.14
CA HIS A 79 4.32 -35.60 -2.32
C HIS A 79 5.36 -36.63 -2.82
N PRO A 80 4.94 -37.81 -3.31
CA PRO A 80 5.87 -38.81 -3.84
C PRO A 80 6.70 -38.27 -5.02
N GLU A 81 8.03 -38.43 -4.96
CA GLU A 81 8.95 -37.89 -5.97
C GLU A 81 8.73 -38.48 -7.37
N ASN A 82 8.43 -39.77 -7.45
CA ASN A 82 8.38 -40.51 -8.72
C ASN A 82 7.00 -40.44 -9.43
N ASP A 83 5.92 -40.07 -8.73
CA ASP A 83 4.54 -40.15 -9.25
C ASP A 83 3.82 -38.79 -9.38
N CYS A 84 4.42 -37.74 -8.80
CA CYS A 84 3.80 -36.41 -8.71
C CYS A 84 4.68 -35.32 -9.33
N GLY A 85 4.51 -35.06 -10.64
CA GLY A 85 5.15 -33.91 -11.28
C GLY A 85 4.65 -32.56 -10.74
N ASP A 86 5.42 -31.48 -10.94
CA ASP A 86 5.15 -30.15 -10.35
C ASP A 86 3.73 -29.63 -10.63
N SER A 87 3.16 -29.91 -11.80
CA SER A 87 1.78 -29.51 -12.12
C SER A 87 0.75 -30.15 -11.19
N LYS A 88 0.94 -31.43 -10.80
CA LYS A 88 0.05 -32.12 -9.85
C LYS A 88 0.25 -31.57 -8.43
N LYS A 89 1.50 -31.35 -8.01
CA LYS A 89 1.85 -30.76 -6.71
C LYS A 89 1.24 -29.36 -6.52
N GLN A 90 1.43 -28.48 -7.50
CA GLN A 90 0.80 -27.15 -7.52
C GLN A 90 -0.73 -27.23 -7.50
N LYS A 91 -1.33 -28.18 -8.24
CA LYS A 91 -2.79 -28.39 -8.20
C LYS A 91 -3.28 -28.82 -6.82
N SER A 92 -2.53 -29.68 -6.12
CA SER A 92 -2.83 -30.08 -4.74
C SER A 92 -2.79 -28.88 -3.80
N PHE A 93 -1.71 -28.09 -3.88
CA PHE A 93 -1.55 -26.84 -3.12
C PHE A 93 -2.71 -25.85 -3.35
N ILE A 94 -3.10 -25.61 -4.62
CA ILE A 94 -4.26 -24.76 -4.94
C ILE A 94 -5.57 -25.35 -4.38
N SER A 95 -5.70 -26.68 -4.33
CA SER A 95 -6.88 -27.33 -3.74
C SER A 95 -6.94 -27.13 -2.23
N TYR A 96 -5.80 -27.23 -1.55
CA TYR A 96 -5.67 -26.96 -0.12
C TYR A 96 -6.13 -25.55 0.23
N ILE A 97 -5.51 -24.51 -0.37
CA ILE A 97 -5.87 -23.11 -0.11
C ILE A 97 -7.33 -22.80 -0.49
N LYS A 98 -7.85 -23.45 -1.55
CA LYS A 98 -9.25 -23.30 -1.97
C LYS A 98 -10.22 -23.75 -0.89
N SER A 99 -9.93 -24.88 -0.24
CA SER A 99 -10.78 -25.44 0.82
C SER A 99 -10.92 -24.47 2.01
N HIS A 100 -9.87 -23.71 2.31
CA HIS A 100 -9.87 -22.66 3.32
C HIS A 100 -10.57 -21.39 2.84
N ALA A 101 -10.19 -20.87 1.67
CA ALA A 101 -10.74 -19.64 1.12
C ALA A 101 -12.26 -19.69 0.92
N ILE A 102 -12.85 -20.87 0.63
CA ILE A 102 -14.31 -21.03 0.60
C ILE A 102 -14.95 -20.71 1.97
N LYS A 103 -14.29 -21.08 3.06
CA LYS A 103 -14.76 -20.83 4.44
C LYS A 103 -14.48 -19.39 4.89
N LYS A 104 -13.37 -18.80 4.41
CA LYS A 104 -12.96 -17.41 4.71
C LYS A 104 -12.66 -16.62 3.42
N PRO A 105 -13.69 -16.18 2.67
CA PRO A 105 -13.47 -15.43 1.42
C PRO A 105 -12.68 -14.13 1.60
N ALA A 106 -12.78 -13.50 2.78
CA ALA A 106 -12.04 -12.29 3.12
C ALA A 106 -10.51 -12.49 3.07
N ASP A 107 -9.99 -13.68 3.40
CA ASP A 107 -8.56 -13.97 3.33
C ASP A 107 -8.09 -14.01 1.87
N LEU A 108 -8.92 -14.50 0.95
CA LEU A 108 -8.63 -14.48 -0.48
C LEU A 108 -8.63 -13.05 -1.04
N TYR A 109 -9.58 -12.22 -0.63
CA TYR A 109 -9.57 -10.80 -0.97
C TYR A 109 -8.30 -10.13 -0.44
N ARG A 110 -8.02 -10.27 0.86
CA ARG A 110 -6.85 -9.70 1.56
C ARG A 110 -5.54 -10.05 0.87
N ALA A 111 -5.36 -11.32 0.53
CA ALA A 111 -4.15 -11.83 -0.10
C ALA A 111 -3.82 -11.14 -1.43
N PHE A 112 -4.84 -10.85 -2.26
CA PHE A 112 -4.65 -10.27 -3.60
C PHE A 112 -4.98 -8.78 -3.70
N GLU A 113 -5.44 -8.16 -2.61
CA GLU A 113 -5.70 -6.71 -2.49
C GLU A 113 -4.57 -5.82 -3.01
N PRO A 114 -3.26 -6.13 -2.81
CA PRO A 114 -2.18 -5.32 -3.36
C PRO A 114 -2.23 -5.10 -4.88
N LEU A 115 -2.86 -5.99 -5.64
CA LEU A 115 -3.03 -5.85 -7.10
C LEU A 115 -3.97 -4.69 -7.48
N LEU A 116 -4.79 -4.17 -6.55
CA LEU A 116 -5.65 -3.01 -6.76
C LEU A 116 -4.88 -1.67 -6.82
N HIS A 117 -3.62 -1.67 -6.40
CA HIS A 117 -2.80 -0.47 -6.25
C HIS A 117 -1.70 -0.35 -7.31
N ILE A 118 -1.65 -1.30 -8.23
CA ILE A 118 -0.81 -1.20 -9.43
C ILE A 118 -1.65 -0.77 -10.63
N GLU A 119 -0.98 -0.30 -11.69
CA GLU A 119 -1.63 -0.02 -12.98
C GLU A 119 -2.40 -1.26 -13.48
N LYS A 120 -3.51 -1.02 -14.20
CA LYS A 120 -4.29 -2.10 -14.80
C LYS A 120 -3.40 -2.94 -15.71
N ALA A 121 -3.53 -4.26 -15.62
CA ALA A 121 -2.75 -5.23 -16.41
C ALA A 121 -3.16 -5.25 -17.89
N GLU A 122 -3.03 -4.12 -18.56
CA GLU A 122 -3.36 -3.88 -19.97
C GLU A 122 -2.37 -2.92 -20.65
N GLY A 123 -2.31 -2.96 -21.98
CA GLY A 123 -1.44 -2.09 -22.79
C GLY A 123 -0.15 -2.77 -23.26
N GLU A 124 0.72 -2.02 -23.94
CA GLU A 124 1.91 -2.59 -24.59
C GLU A 124 2.92 -3.19 -23.60
N TRP A 125 2.99 -2.64 -22.38
CA TRP A 125 3.94 -3.10 -21.36
C TRP A 125 3.64 -4.53 -20.87
N THR A 126 2.43 -5.06 -21.10
CA THR A 126 2.09 -6.46 -20.75
C THR A 126 2.62 -7.48 -21.75
N CYS A 127 3.11 -7.03 -22.92
CA CYS A 127 3.63 -7.94 -23.93
C CYS A 127 4.94 -8.60 -23.47
N VAL A 128 4.97 -9.93 -23.45
CA VAL A 128 6.17 -10.70 -23.10
C VAL A 128 7.01 -10.99 -24.33
N THR A 129 8.33 -10.86 -24.21
CA THR A 129 9.27 -11.34 -25.22
C THR A 129 9.23 -12.87 -25.21
N PRO A 130 8.89 -13.53 -26.33
CA PRO A 130 8.81 -14.98 -26.39
C PRO A 130 10.19 -15.62 -26.40
N ASP A 131 10.25 -16.89 -26.00
CA ASP A 131 11.41 -17.78 -26.05
C ASP A 131 10.95 -19.25 -26.21
N SER A 132 11.88 -20.20 -26.05
CA SER A 132 11.61 -21.65 -26.17
C SER A 132 10.52 -22.20 -25.23
N ARG A 133 10.17 -21.49 -24.15
CA ARG A 133 9.26 -21.92 -23.08
C ARG A 133 8.05 -21.00 -22.95
N ILE A 134 8.19 -19.70 -23.23
CA ILE A 134 7.10 -18.72 -23.16
C ILE A 134 6.77 -18.19 -24.56
N SER A 135 5.52 -18.35 -24.97
CA SER A 135 4.98 -17.67 -26.15
C SER A 135 4.35 -16.33 -25.77
N LYS A 136 4.14 -15.46 -26.77
CA LYS A 136 3.35 -14.24 -26.58
C LYS A 136 1.94 -14.54 -26.03
N SER A 137 1.29 -15.59 -26.54
CA SER A 137 -0.05 -15.99 -26.11
C SER A 137 -0.12 -16.43 -24.64
N HIS A 138 0.96 -17.00 -24.09
CA HIS A 138 1.06 -17.29 -22.66
C HIS A 138 1.03 -15.99 -21.84
N GLY A 139 1.81 -14.98 -22.23
CA GLY A 139 1.82 -13.67 -21.57
C GLY A 139 0.49 -12.94 -21.69
N ASP A 140 -0.09 -12.87 -22.88
CA ASP A 140 -1.39 -12.23 -23.13
C ASP A 140 -2.50 -12.86 -22.27
N LYS A 141 -2.46 -14.19 -22.09
CA LYS A 141 -3.38 -14.89 -21.21
C LYS A 141 -3.15 -14.56 -19.74
N PHE A 142 -1.90 -14.56 -19.29
CA PHE A 142 -1.57 -14.21 -17.90
C PHE A 142 -2.08 -12.81 -17.53
N PHE A 143 -1.75 -11.78 -18.31
CA PHE A 143 -2.14 -10.41 -17.96
C PHE A 143 -3.65 -10.18 -18.07
N ARG A 144 -4.33 -10.85 -19.02
CA ARG A 144 -5.80 -10.86 -19.05
C ARG A 144 -6.41 -11.51 -17.80
N ASP A 145 -5.81 -12.59 -17.31
CA ASP A 145 -6.28 -13.27 -16.11
C ASP A 145 -6.00 -12.42 -14.84
N ILE A 146 -4.85 -11.72 -14.78
CA ILE A 146 -4.57 -10.70 -13.75
C ILE A 146 -5.58 -9.56 -13.80
N LEU A 147 -5.88 -9.01 -14.98
CA LEU A 147 -6.86 -7.95 -15.14
C LEU A 147 -8.25 -8.40 -14.68
N GLN A 148 -8.65 -9.64 -15.00
CA GLN A 148 -9.89 -10.19 -14.46
C GLN A 148 -9.88 -10.27 -12.93
N LEU A 149 -8.76 -10.65 -12.32
CA LEU A 149 -8.63 -10.67 -10.87
C LEU A 149 -8.74 -9.25 -10.27
N GLN A 150 -8.08 -8.26 -10.87
CA GLN A 150 -8.19 -6.85 -10.48
C GLN A 150 -9.66 -6.38 -10.53
N LEU A 151 -10.37 -6.65 -11.63
CA LEU A 151 -11.79 -6.29 -11.77
C LEU A 151 -12.69 -6.96 -10.73
N LEU A 152 -12.42 -8.22 -10.37
CA LEU A 152 -13.16 -8.91 -9.30
C LEU A 152 -12.92 -8.25 -7.93
N LEU A 153 -11.68 -7.83 -7.66
CA LEU A 153 -11.32 -7.12 -6.44
C LEU A 153 -11.99 -5.75 -6.37
N GLU A 154 -12.01 -4.99 -7.48
CA GLU A 154 -12.63 -3.66 -7.56
C GLU A 154 -14.15 -3.71 -7.35
N GLN A 155 -14.82 -4.72 -7.90
CA GLN A 155 -16.28 -4.87 -7.79
C GLN A 155 -16.74 -5.35 -6.41
N CYS A 156 -15.83 -5.85 -5.58
CA CYS A 156 -16.13 -6.44 -4.30
C CYS A 156 -16.30 -5.35 -3.21
N LYS A 157 -17.55 -5.09 -2.81
CA LYS A 157 -17.87 -4.07 -1.79
C LYS A 157 -17.41 -4.46 -0.38
N LYS A 158 -17.42 -5.76 -0.07
CA LYS A 158 -16.98 -6.30 1.23
C LYS A 158 -16.06 -7.49 1.02
N PRO A 159 -14.89 -7.55 1.70
CA PRO A 159 -13.95 -8.66 1.55
C PRO A 159 -14.58 -10.05 1.73
N SER A 160 -15.56 -10.19 2.64
CA SER A 160 -16.29 -11.43 2.90
C SER A 160 -17.17 -11.93 1.75
N GLU A 161 -17.48 -11.07 0.78
CA GLU A 161 -18.32 -11.36 -0.39
C GLU A 161 -17.49 -11.72 -1.63
N PHE A 162 -16.15 -11.81 -1.50
CA PHE A 162 -15.29 -12.09 -2.64
C PHE A 162 -15.57 -13.48 -3.25
N PRO A 163 -15.65 -13.60 -4.59
CA PRO A 163 -16.10 -14.84 -5.22
C PRO A 163 -15.06 -15.96 -5.09
N THR A 164 -15.44 -17.06 -4.44
CA THR A 164 -14.64 -18.28 -4.25
C THR A 164 -15.03 -19.42 -5.20
N ASN A 165 -15.57 -19.08 -6.36
CA ASN A 165 -16.11 -20.03 -7.34
C ASN A 165 -15.02 -20.65 -8.23
N LYS A 166 -15.43 -21.59 -9.11
CA LYS A 166 -14.53 -22.29 -10.04
C LYS A 166 -13.75 -21.34 -10.96
N LYS A 167 -14.31 -20.19 -11.34
CA LYS A 167 -13.65 -19.22 -12.23
C LYS A 167 -12.46 -18.55 -11.53
N THR A 168 -12.63 -18.09 -10.29
CA THR A 168 -11.56 -17.47 -9.50
C THR A 168 -10.36 -18.40 -9.32
N PHE A 169 -10.60 -19.65 -8.90
CA PHE A 169 -9.50 -20.60 -8.72
C PHE A 169 -8.89 -21.09 -10.04
N ARG A 170 -9.63 -21.04 -11.15
CA ARG A 170 -9.05 -21.26 -12.48
C ARG A 170 -8.04 -20.16 -12.79
N ILE A 171 -8.39 -18.89 -12.58
CA ILE A 171 -7.47 -17.75 -12.77
C ILE A 171 -6.19 -17.97 -11.96
N LEU A 172 -6.30 -18.25 -10.65
CA LEU A 172 -5.13 -18.47 -9.79
C LEU A 172 -4.25 -19.62 -10.30
N LYS A 173 -4.85 -20.74 -10.70
CA LYS A 173 -4.12 -21.90 -11.22
C LYS A 173 -3.36 -21.57 -12.51
N GLU A 174 -4.01 -20.92 -13.47
CA GLU A 174 -3.40 -20.57 -14.75
C GLU A 174 -2.28 -19.54 -14.59
N CYS A 175 -2.48 -18.54 -13.72
CA CYS A 175 -1.44 -17.57 -13.37
C CYS A 175 -0.25 -18.23 -12.68
N THR A 176 -0.49 -19.17 -11.75
CA THR A 176 0.56 -19.93 -11.06
C THR A 176 1.43 -20.71 -12.04
N TYR A 177 0.81 -21.39 -13.01
CA TYR A 177 1.53 -22.12 -14.05
C TYR A 177 2.39 -21.18 -14.92
N PHE A 178 1.88 -20.01 -15.27
CA PHE A 178 2.66 -19.03 -16.02
C PHE A 178 3.89 -18.54 -15.24
N ILE A 179 3.75 -18.24 -13.95
CA ILE A 179 4.87 -17.84 -13.07
C ILE A 179 5.96 -18.92 -13.04
N TYR A 180 5.56 -20.20 -12.99
CA TYR A 180 6.50 -21.32 -13.09
C TYR A 180 7.28 -21.32 -14.42
N LEU A 181 6.66 -20.92 -15.54
CA LEU A 181 7.39 -20.74 -16.81
C LEU A 181 8.33 -19.53 -16.76
N VAL A 182 7.91 -18.41 -16.17
CA VAL A 182 8.71 -17.17 -16.05
C VAL A 182 9.99 -17.40 -15.25
N ARG A 183 9.95 -18.24 -14.21
CA ARG A 183 11.14 -18.66 -13.47
C ARG A 183 12.26 -19.03 -14.44
N ASN A 184 11.97 -19.85 -15.43
CA ASN A 184 12.98 -20.36 -16.34
C ASN A 184 13.67 -19.28 -17.17
N ASN A 185 13.03 -18.13 -17.37
CA ASN A 185 13.61 -16.97 -18.03
C ASN A 185 14.36 -16.04 -17.10
N ILE A 186 13.97 -16.01 -15.82
CA ILE A 186 14.63 -15.18 -14.82
C ILE A 186 15.86 -15.88 -14.23
N PHE A 187 15.75 -17.17 -13.93
CA PHE A 187 16.79 -17.98 -13.29
C PHE A 187 17.75 -18.66 -14.28
N HIS A 188 17.29 -18.94 -15.50
CA HIS A 188 18.08 -19.66 -16.51
C HIS A 188 18.12 -18.93 -17.86
N GLY A 189 17.63 -17.69 -17.91
CA GLY A 189 17.57 -16.90 -19.14
C GLY A 189 18.84 -16.09 -19.42
N SER A 190 18.96 -15.64 -20.66
CA SER A 190 20.06 -14.83 -21.20
C SER A 190 19.99 -13.34 -20.83
N LYS A 191 19.10 -12.95 -19.92
CA LYS A 191 18.84 -11.53 -19.61
C LYS A 191 19.86 -10.98 -18.61
N THR A 192 20.50 -9.88 -18.98
CA THR A 192 21.34 -9.07 -18.10
C THR A 192 20.50 -8.33 -17.06
N LEU A 193 21.12 -7.89 -15.96
CA LEU A 193 20.44 -7.01 -14.98
C LEU A 193 19.85 -5.77 -15.65
N GLY A 194 20.52 -5.20 -16.66
CA GLY A 194 20.00 -4.04 -17.41
C GLY A 194 18.66 -4.34 -18.10
N GLU A 195 18.53 -5.49 -18.73
CA GLU A 195 17.28 -5.92 -19.40
C GLU A 195 16.17 -6.26 -18.42
N VAL A 196 16.52 -6.74 -17.22
CA VAL A 196 15.54 -6.98 -16.14
C VAL A 196 14.94 -5.68 -15.62
N TYR A 197 15.74 -4.62 -15.52
CA TYR A 197 15.32 -3.31 -15.01
C TYR A 197 14.86 -2.34 -16.11
N GLU A 198 14.67 -2.82 -17.34
CA GLU A 198 13.89 -2.09 -18.34
C GLU A 198 12.48 -1.83 -17.80
N ARG A 199 11.93 -0.64 -18.05
CA ARG A 199 10.69 -0.14 -17.42
C ARG A 199 9.53 -1.13 -17.51
N ASN A 200 9.25 -1.66 -18.70
CA ASN A 200 8.15 -2.60 -18.90
C ASN A 200 8.45 -3.96 -18.28
N GLN A 201 9.68 -4.47 -18.39
CA GLN A 201 10.09 -5.72 -17.75
C GLN A 201 10.01 -5.64 -16.22
N LYS A 202 10.45 -4.53 -15.63
CA LYS A 202 10.34 -4.24 -14.20
C LYS A 202 8.88 -4.31 -13.76
N ARG A 203 7.97 -3.58 -14.43
CA ARG A 203 6.52 -3.59 -14.17
C ARG A 203 5.93 -5.00 -14.22
N ARG A 204 6.30 -5.80 -15.23
CA ARG A 204 5.85 -7.20 -15.32
C ARG A 204 6.33 -8.02 -14.12
N ILE A 205 7.57 -7.85 -13.68
CA ILE A 205 8.09 -8.56 -12.49
C ILE A 205 7.37 -8.13 -11.22
N GLU A 206 6.98 -6.85 -11.08
CA GLU A 206 6.16 -6.40 -9.94
C GLU A 206 4.81 -7.12 -9.89
N VAL A 207 4.14 -7.31 -11.04
CA VAL A 207 2.91 -8.11 -11.12
C VAL A 207 3.17 -9.56 -10.71
N TYR A 208 4.27 -10.16 -11.17
CA TYR A 208 4.64 -11.53 -10.83
C TYR A 208 4.90 -11.69 -9.33
N ASP A 209 5.63 -10.74 -8.75
CA ASP A 209 5.96 -10.70 -7.32
C ASP A 209 4.70 -10.55 -6.47
N LEU A 210 3.83 -9.57 -6.78
CA LEU A 210 2.59 -9.33 -6.03
C LEU A 210 1.62 -10.51 -6.13
N PHE A 211 1.48 -11.11 -7.31
CA PHE A 211 0.66 -12.30 -7.48
C PHE A 211 1.18 -13.46 -6.61
N LEU A 212 2.49 -13.70 -6.63
CA LEU A 212 3.11 -14.79 -5.89
C LEU A 212 3.05 -14.58 -4.38
N LYS A 213 3.33 -13.36 -3.91
CA LYS A 213 3.12 -12.93 -2.52
C LYS A 213 1.67 -13.10 -2.09
N GLY A 214 0.71 -12.82 -2.95
CA GLY A 214 -0.70 -13.06 -2.65
C GLY A 214 -1.00 -14.55 -2.47
N LEU A 215 -0.48 -15.39 -3.36
CA LEU A 215 -0.68 -16.83 -3.28
C LEU A 215 -0.06 -17.46 -2.02
N THR A 216 1.16 -17.06 -1.66
CA THR A 216 1.84 -17.50 -0.42
C THR A 216 1.19 -16.90 0.82
N SER A 217 0.75 -15.64 0.78
CA SER A 217 -0.01 -15.01 1.88
C SER A 217 -1.29 -15.80 2.17
N LEU A 218 -2.03 -16.19 1.13
CA LEU A 218 -3.24 -16.99 1.29
C LEU A 218 -2.97 -18.34 1.97
N PHE A 219 -1.82 -18.97 1.69
CA PHE A 219 -1.41 -20.17 2.40
C PHE A 219 -1.17 -19.93 3.89
N PHE A 220 -0.46 -18.85 4.26
CA PHE A 220 -0.18 -18.56 5.67
C PHE A 220 -1.45 -18.17 6.44
N LEU A 221 -2.36 -17.40 5.81
CA LEU A 221 -3.68 -17.12 6.35
C LEU A 221 -4.50 -18.42 6.53
N ALA A 222 -4.43 -19.34 5.57
CA ALA A 222 -5.04 -20.66 5.66
C ALA A 222 -4.46 -21.54 6.78
N SER A 223 -3.19 -21.32 7.10
CA SER A 223 -2.47 -22.00 8.19
C SER A 223 -2.62 -21.30 9.54
N GLY A 224 -3.55 -20.34 9.66
CA GLY A 224 -3.89 -19.67 10.91
C GLY A 224 -2.96 -18.53 11.33
N LYS A 225 -2.10 -18.02 10.44
CA LYS A 225 -1.29 -16.83 10.73
C LYS A 225 -2.13 -15.57 10.57
N ASP A 226 -2.03 -14.65 11.52
CA ASP A 226 -2.83 -13.41 11.53
C ASP A 226 -2.33 -12.34 10.55
N ALA A 227 -1.04 -12.36 10.23
CA ALA A 227 -0.38 -11.42 9.33
C ALA A 227 0.29 -12.16 8.17
N ALA A 228 0.45 -11.49 7.03
CA ALA A 228 1.14 -12.01 5.86
C ALA A 228 1.83 -10.90 5.06
N ALA A 229 2.66 -11.24 4.06
CA ALA A 229 3.35 -10.25 3.22
C ALA A 229 2.38 -9.28 2.53
N CYS A 230 1.19 -9.76 2.15
CA CYS A 230 0.16 -8.94 1.53
C CYS A 230 -0.26 -7.74 2.39
N ASP A 231 0.01 -7.72 3.69
CA ASP A 231 -0.33 -6.59 4.58
C ASP A 231 0.72 -5.47 4.57
N PHE A 232 1.96 -5.79 4.20
CA PHE A 232 3.10 -4.90 4.35
C PHE A 232 3.80 -4.58 3.03
N VAL A 233 3.53 -5.34 1.97
CA VAL A 233 4.16 -5.11 0.67
C VAL A 233 3.84 -3.69 0.17
N PRO A 234 4.86 -2.87 -0.12
CA PRO A 234 4.64 -1.53 -0.63
C PRO A 234 4.15 -1.59 -2.08
N CYS A 235 3.19 -0.76 -2.43
CA CYS A 235 2.67 -0.65 -3.80
C CYS A 235 3.23 0.61 -4.47
N PRO A 236 3.66 0.58 -5.75
CA PRO A 236 4.09 1.78 -6.45
C PRO A 236 3.01 2.87 -6.47
N ILE A 237 3.42 4.13 -6.55
CA ILE A 237 2.51 5.27 -6.72
C ILE A 237 2.60 5.75 -8.17
N PHE A 238 1.44 5.88 -8.81
CA PHE A 238 1.32 6.25 -10.22
C PHE A 238 0.82 7.68 -10.40
N SER A 239 0.94 8.18 -11.64
CA SER A 239 0.51 9.52 -12.03
C SER A 239 -0.99 9.76 -11.87
N SER A 240 -1.79 8.70 -11.79
CA SER A 240 -3.21 8.77 -11.41
C SER A 240 -3.43 9.25 -9.98
N SER A 241 -2.47 9.02 -9.08
CA SER A 241 -2.49 9.51 -7.70
C SER A 241 -1.73 10.83 -7.52
N LEU A 242 -0.66 11.04 -8.28
CA LEU A 242 0.10 12.29 -8.27
C LEU A 242 0.36 12.75 -9.71
N PRO A 243 -0.42 13.70 -10.26
CA PRO A 243 -0.28 14.10 -11.64
C PRO A 243 1.10 14.72 -11.94
N THR A 244 1.80 14.11 -12.89
CA THR A 244 3.11 14.54 -13.40
C THR A 244 3.02 14.74 -14.92
N LYS A 245 3.93 15.53 -15.50
CA LYS A 245 3.91 15.83 -16.93
C LYS A 245 4.00 14.58 -17.81
N ASN A 246 4.74 13.56 -17.38
CA ASN A 246 4.68 12.25 -18.03
C ASN A 246 3.70 11.33 -17.31
N SER A 247 3.06 10.46 -18.08
CA SER A 247 2.24 9.38 -17.53
C SER A 247 3.12 8.22 -17.03
N GLY A 248 2.70 7.62 -15.90
CA GLY A 248 3.21 6.35 -15.43
C GLY A 248 3.59 6.32 -13.95
N GLU A 249 4.62 5.52 -13.63
CA GLU A 249 5.11 5.33 -12.26
C GLU A 249 5.83 6.60 -11.77
N VAL A 250 5.43 7.10 -10.61
CA VAL A 250 5.97 8.31 -9.95
C VAL A 250 6.93 7.92 -8.82
N LEU A 251 6.56 6.92 -8.02
CA LEU A 251 7.42 6.32 -6.99
C LEU A 251 7.34 4.80 -7.09
N ASP A 252 8.50 4.18 -7.25
CA ASP A 252 8.60 2.73 -7.28
C ASP A 252 8.67 2.12 -5.87
N GLN A 253 8.52 0.79 -5.79
CA GLN A 253 8.58 0.06 -4.51
C GLN A 253 9.89 0.30 -3.74
N SER A 254 11.01 0.47 -4.46
CA SER A 254 12.34 0.67 -3.87
C SER A 254 12.46 2.02 -3.17
N LEU A 255 11.92 3.08 -3.76
CA LEU A 255 11.87 4.40 -3.16
C LEU A 255 10.91 4.44 -1.97
N ILE A 256 9.79 3.72 -2.04
CA ILE A 256 8.83 3.61 -0.93
C ILE A 256 9.46 2.89 0.27
N LEU A 257 10.16 1.76 0.06
CA LEU A 257 10.91 1.10 1.14
C LEU A 257 11.99 2.00 1.74
N SER A 258 12.70 2.75 0.91
CA SER A 258 13.70 3.72 1.38
C SER A 258 13.07 4.82 2.23
N ALA A 259 11.87 5.29 1.86
CA ALA A 259 11.10 6.26 2.63
C ALA A 259 10.63 5.69 3.98
N ILE A 260 10.13 4.46 3.99
CA ILE A 260 9.73 3.73 5.21
C ILE A 260 10.94 3.53 6.14
N ALA A 261 12.08 3.06 5.61
CA ALA A 261 13.30 2.85 6.39
C ALA A 261 13.83 4.15 7.01
N LYS A 262 13.63 5.28 6.33
CA LYS A 262 13.98 6.63 6.82
C LYS A 262 12.91 7.24 7.73
N ARG A 263 11.82 6.52 8.01
CA ARG A 263 10.68 6.95 8.84
C ARG A 263 10.00 8.22 8.34
N VAL A 264 10.06 8.47 7.03
CA VAL A 264 9.37 9.60 6.39
C VAL A 264 8.05 9.23 5.73
N MET A 265 7.67 7.95 5.80
CA MET A 265 6.43 7.39 5.27
C MET A 265 6.09 6.15 6.09
N LYS A 266 4.81 5.88 6.34
CA LYS A 266 4.39 4.63 7.00
C LYS A 266 4.19 3.49 6.00
N VAL A 267 4.21 2.25 6.49
CA VAL A 267 4.22 1.03 5.66
C VAL A 267 3.00 0.96 4.72
N GLY A 268 1.81 1.31 5.22
CA GLY A 268 0.57 1.24 4.44
C GLY A 268 0.28 2.47 3.58
N ASP A 269 1.10 3.53 3.67
CA ASP A 269 0.72 4.82 3.11
C ASP A 269 0.61 4.84 1.59
N SER A 270 1.37 3.97 0.91
CA SER A 270 1.28 3.86 -0.56
C SER A 270 -0.12 3.46 -1.02
N ARG A 271 -0.77 2.56 -0.27
CA ARG A 271 -2.15 2.12 -0.52
C ARG A 271 -3.15 3.16 -0.03
N LEU A 272 -2.88 3.82 1.09
CA LEU A 272 -3.74 4.90 1.56
C LEU A 272 -3.82 6.04 0.53
N ILE A 273 -2.69 6.43 -0.07
CA ILE A 273 -2.66 7.42 -1.14
C ILE A 273 -3.51 6.96 -2.32
N ALA A 274 -3.35 5.72 -2.78
CA ALA A 274 -4.12 5.18 -3.89
C ALA A 274 -5.63 5.10 -3.60
N GLN A 275 -6.04 4.77 -2.38
CA GLN A 275 -7.45 4.75 -1.99
C GLN A 275 -8.02 6.17 -1.89
N PHE A 276 -7.28 7.09 -1.27
CA PHE A 276 -7.67 8.48 -1.17
C PHE A 276 -7.92 9.10 -2.56
N THR A 277 -7.01 8.90 -3.51
CA THR A 277 -7.11 9.50 -4.85
C THR A 277 -8.19 8.88 -5.73
N LYS A 278 -8.64 7.65 -5.42
CA LYS A 278 -9.85 7.07 -6.04
C LYS A 278 -11.13 7.79 -5.61
N ILE A 279 -11.18 8.27 -4.37
CA ILE A 279 -12.35 8.98 -3.81
C ILE A 279 -12.29 10.47 -4.15
N ILE A 280 -11.12 11.09 -3.97
CA ILE A 280 -10.85 12.51 -4.25
C ILE A 280 -9.75 12.60 -5.31
N PRO A 281 -10.11 12.52 -6.61
CA PRO A 281 -9.14 12.60 -7.69
C PRO A 281 -8.38 13.93 -7.64
N PRO A 282 -7.06 13.91 -7.90
CA PRO A 282 -6.28 15.13 -7.99
C PRO A 282 -6.75 15.99 -9.18
N PRO A 283 -6.65 17.32 -9.08
CA PRO A 283 -6.96 18.21 -10.19
C PRO A 283 -6.00 18.01 -11.36
N GLU A 284 -6.41 18.49 -12.53
CA GLU A 284 -5.54 18.53 -13.72
C GLU A 284 -4.28 19.38 -13.45
N ILE A 285 -3.17 19.01 -14.11
CA ILE A 285 -1.83 19.58 -13.87
C ILE A 285 -1.78 21.10 -14.06
N ASP A 286 -2.61 21.65 -14.95
CA ASP A 286 -2.62 23.06 -15.30
C ASP A 286 -3.34 23.94 -14.27
N VAL A 287 -4.00 23.33 -13.27
CA VAL A 287 -4.61 24.05 -12.16
C VAL A 287 -3.54 24.44 -11.15
N SER A 288 -3.07 25.69 -11.23
CA SER A 288 -2.09 26.22 -10.29
C SER A 288 -2.75 26.72 -9.00
N PRO A 289 -2.41 26.17 -7.82
CA PRO A 289 -2.97 26.65 -6.56
C PRO A 289 -2.39 28.02 -6.15
N SER A 290 -3.13 28.74 -5.32
CA SER A 290 -2.72 30.01 -4.70
C SER A 290 -1.34 29.90 -4.04
N LYS A 291 -0.57 31.00 -4.01
CA LYS A 291 0.71 31.10 -3.28
C LYS A 291 0.56 30.93 -1.76
N LYS A 292 -0.66 31.11 -1.25
CA LYS A 292 -1.02 30.93 0.17
C LYS A 292 -1.67 29.57 0.45
N ALA A 293 -2.00 28.79 -0.59
CA ALA A 293 -2.62 27.49 -0.45
C ALA A 293 -1.73 26.55 0.37
N SER A 294 -2.25 26.09 1.50
CA SER A 294 -1.46 25.45 2.55
C SER A 294 -1.98 24.06 2.90
N LEU A 295 -1.03 23.17 3.20
CA LEU A 295 -1.25 21.94 3.93
C LEU A 295 -0.85 22.17 5.39
N PHE A 296 -1.68 21.71 6.32
CA PHE A 296 -1.40 21.74 7.75
C PHE A 296 -1.37 20.32 8.32
N TYR A 297 -0.29 19.98 9.02
CA TYR A 297 -0.13 18.75 9.78
C TYR A 297 0.41 19.07 11.19
N PRO A 298 -0.45 19.09 12.23
CA PRO A 298 -0.07 19.51 13.58
C PRO A 298 0.83 18.50 14.31
N SER A 299 0.85 17.24 13.89
CA SER A 299 1.53 16.15 14.62
C SER A 299 2.49 15.42 13.67
N ALA A 300 3.27 16.20 12.91
CA ALA A 300 3.99 15.67 11.76
C ALA A 300 5.06 14.65 12.13
N GLY A 301 5.72 14.82 13.27
CA GLY A 301 6.83 13.94 13.61
C GLY A 301 7.91 14.00 12.53
N THR A 302 8.33 12.81 12.08
CA THR A 302 9.10 12.62 10.84
C THR A 302 8.25 12.17 9.64
N ASP A 303 6.92 12.07 9.75
CA ASP A 303 5.97 11.62 8.71
C ASP A 303 5.69 12.71 7.66
N PHE A 304 6.62 12.89 6.72
CA PHE A 304 6.56 13.98 5.74
C PHE A 304 6.04 13.56 4.37
N LEU A 305 6.43 12.38 3.87
CA LEU A 305 6.27 12.05 2.45
C LEU A 305 4.81 11.93 2.06
N THR A 306 4.01 11.19 2.82
CA THR A 306 2.58 10.97 2.56
C THR A 306 1.78 12.27 2.46
N PRO A 307 1.81 13.17 3.48
CA PRO A 307 1.13 14.46 3.38
C PRO A 307 1.68 15.35 2.26
N ILE A 308 3.00 15.33 1.98
CA ILE A 308 3.55 16.05 0.82
C ILE A 308 2.89 15.54 -0.47
N LEU A 309 2.91 14.24 -0.73
CA LEU A 309 2.37 13.65 -1.96
C LEU A 309 0.88 13.99 -2.15
N LEU A 310 0.09 13.93 -1.08
CA LEU A 310 -1.34 14.27 -1.11
C LEU A 310 -1.59 15.76 -1.30
N GLY A 311 -0.75 16.63 -0.73
CA GLY A 311 -0.89 18.08 -0.81
C GLY A 311 -0.31 18.71 -2.08
N LEU A 312 0.63 18.05 -2.78
CA LEU A 312 1.30 18.58 -3.98
C LEU A 312 0.35 19.11 -5.07
N PRO A 313 -0.79 18.45 -5.37
CA PRO A 313 -1.75 18.98 -6.33
C PRO A 313 -2.48 20.25 -5.86
N TYR A 314 -2.53 20.51 -4.54
CA TYR A 314 -3.41 21.52 -3.95
C TYR A 314 -2.69 22.69 -3.26
N CYS A 315 -1.44 22.51 -2.84
CA CYS A 315 -0.78 23.38 -1.85
C CYS A 315 0.58 23.88 -2.34
N THR A 316 0.88 25.17 -2.13
CA THR A 316 2.22 25.76 -2.30
C THR A 316 3.02 25.79 -1.00
N GLN A 317 2.33 25.87 0.14
CA GLN A 317 2.93 25.89 1.48
C GLN A 317 2.61 24.59 2.22
N PHE A 318 3.57 24.00 2.91
CA PHE A 318 3.36 22.81 3.71
C PHE A 318 3.88 23.03 5.13
N TYR A 319 2.99 23.02 6.11
CA TYR A 319 3.32 23.26 7.51
C TYR A 319 3.29 21.94 8.28
N PHE A 320 4.50 21.51 8.67
CA PHE A 320 4.73 20.32 9.49
C PHE A 320 5.18 20.76 10.87
N TYR A 321 4.27 20.62 11.83
CA TYR A 321 4.60 20.94 13.22
C TYR A 321 5.14 19.71 13.91
N GLU A 322 6.22 19.93 14.66
CA GLU A 322 6.93 18.90 15.42
C GLU A 322 7.14 19.39 16.85
N ARG A 323 6.98 18.47 17.80
CA ARG A 323 7.21 18.71 19.22
C ARG A 323 8.56 18.17 19.67
N ASP A 324 9.12 17.22 18.93
CA ASP A 324 10.38 16.57 19.24
C ASP A 324 11.59 17.49 18.99
N HIS A 325 12.52 17.55 19.95
CA HIS A 325 13.65 18.49 19.96
C HIS A 325 14.79 18.11 19.00
N SER A 326 14.53 17.24 18.02
CA SER A 326 15.52 16.89 17.01
C SER A 326 15.89 18.12 16.19
N LYS A 327 17.15 18.57 16.33
CA LYS A 327 17.69 19.68 15.52
C LYS A 327 18.03 19.28 14.09
N ARG A 328 17.91 17.99 13.73
CA ARG A 328 18.31 17.47 12.42
C ARG A 328 17.10 17.32 11.51
N PRO A 329 17.07 18.02 10.37
CA PRO A 329 15.96 17.94 9.45
C PRO A 329 15.77 16.55 8.85
N PRO A 330 14.52 16.16 8.54
CA PRO A 330 14.23 14.91 7.85
C PRO A 330 14.99 14.82 6.53
N GLN A 331 15.48 13.62 6.21
CA GLN A 331 16.19 13.34 4.95
C GLN A 331 15.25 13.19 3.74
N ILE A 332 14.21 14.03 3.67
CA ILE A 332 13.14 13.95 2.68
C ILE A 332 13.57 14.44 1.28
N ALA A 333 14.44 15.43 1.22
CA ALA A 333 14.87 16.06 -0.04
C ALA A 333 15.49 15.07 -1.03
N ASN A 334 16.23 14.07 -0.54
CA ASN A 334 16.81 13.03 -1.39
C ASN A 334 15.73 12.14 -2.01
N ILE A 335 14.63 11.88 -1.31
CA ILE A 335 13.51 11.10 -1.86
C ILE A 335 12.74 11.95 -2.87
N LEU A 336 12.42 13.20 -2.51
CA LEU A 336 11.67 14.12 -3.38
C LEU A 336 12.34 14.33 -4.74
N ARG A 337 13.68 14.37 -4.80
CA ARG A 337 14.42 14.48 -6.08
C ARG A 337 14.20 13.35 -7.06
N HIS A 338 13.75 12.18 -6.59
CA HIS A 338 13.45 11.04 -7.46
C HIS A 338 12.01 11.09 -8.00
N ILE A 339 11.17 11.98 -7.47
CA ILE A 339 9.81 12.19 -7.96
C ILE A 339 9.88 13.03 -9.22
N GLU A 340 9.25 12.55 -10.29
CA GLU A 340 9.17 13.30 -11.53
C GLU A 340 8.50 14.67 -11.33
N GLY A 341 9.02 15.70 -12.01
CA GLY A 341 8.51 17.05 -11.91
C GLY A 341 9.02 17.82 -10.69
N VAL A 342 9.69 17.15 -9.74
CA VAL A 342 10.33 17.82 -8.61
C VAL A 342 11.70 18.36 -8.99
N ARG A 343 11.98 19.62 -8.62
CA ARG A 343 13.31 20.23 -8.73
C ARG A 343 13.72 20.87 -7.41
N ILE A 344 14.88 20.51 -6.89
CA ILE A 344 15.49 21.14 -5.72
C ILE A 344 16.76 21.85 -6.18
N LEU A 345 16.74 23.19 -6.17
CA LEU A 345 17.78 24.02 -6.80
C LEU A 345 19.14 23.95 -6.08
N THR A 346 19.18 23.65 -4.79
CA THR A 346 20.40 23.59 -3.99
C THR A 346 20.93 22.17 -3.88
N THR A 347 22.25 21.98 -4.05
CA THR A 347 22.95 20.70 -3.85
C THR A 347 24.18 20.91 -2.95
N PRO A 348 24.23 20.36 -1.73
CA PRO A 348 23.19 19.57 -1.08
C PRO A 348 21.91 20.40 -0.80
N PRO A 349 20.74 19.76 -0.63
CA PRO A 349 19.54 20.47 -0.22
C PRO A 349 19.80 21.12 1.14
N LEU A 350 19.62 22.43 1.22
CA LEU A 350 19.84 23.17 2.45
C LEU A 350 18.50 23.56 3.07
N TRP A 351 18.23 23.02 4.26
CA TRP A 351 17.18 23.55 5.13
C TRP A 351 17.65 24.89 5.68
N LYS A 352 16.91 25.96 5.39
CA LYS A 352 17.23 27.31 5.86
C LYS A 352 16.53 27.56 7.18
N LEU A 353 17.27 27.93 8.22
CA LEU A 353 16.69 28.34 9.49
C LEU A 353 16.04 29.72 9.33
N ASN A 354 14.82 29.88 9.84
CA ASN A 354 14.08 31.13 9.86
C ASN A 354 13.27 31.21 11.16
N GLY A 355 13.83 31.83 12.20
CA GLY A 355 13.23 31.82 13.55
C GLY A 355 13.05 30.39 14.06
N ASP A 356 11.82 30.06 14.47
CA ASP A 356 11.46 28.75 15.04
C ASP A 356 11.13 27.69 13.99
N ARG A 357 11.48 27.91 12.72
CA ARG A 357 11.25 26.92 11.65
C ARG A 357 12.45 26.73 10.74
N GLN A 358 12.53 25.56 10.13
CA GLN A 358 13.45 25.24 9.05
C GLN A 358 12.66 25.10 7.76
N CYS A 359 13.12 25.73 6.68
CA CYS A 359 12.42 25.75 5.40
C CYS A 359 13.20 25.03 4.30
N LEU A 360 12.50 24.26 3.47
CA LEU A 360 13.02 23.67 2.24
C LEU A 360 12.19 24.16 1.06
N ASP A 361 12.84 24.91 0.15
CA ASP A 361 12.25 25.35 -1.11
C ASP A 361 12.47 24.29 -2.20
N PHE A 362 11.44 24.01 -2.99
CA PHE A 362 11.52 23.12 -4.16
C PHE A 362 10.46 23.52 -5.20
N GLU A 363 10.56 22.98 -6.41
CA GLU A 363 9.52 23.12 -7.43
C GLU A 363 8.86 21.77 -7.66
N PHE A 364 7.57 21.77 -8.01
CA PHE A 364 6.85 20.61 -8.53
C PHE A 364 6.03 21.03 -9.73
N ASN A 365 6.23 20.38 -10.88
CA ASN A 365 5.62 20.73 -12.17
C ASN A 365 5.84 22.21 -12.56
N GLY A 366 6.95 22.82 -12.14
CA GLY A 366 7.28 24.23 -12.40
C GLY A 366 6.66 25.24 -11.42
N ILE A 367 5.92 24.78 -10.42
CA ILE A 367 5.34 25.63 -9.38
C ILE A 367 6.24 25.59 -8.15
N SER A 368 6.64 26.77 -7.65
CA SER A 368 7.45 26.89 -6.43
C SER A 368 6.64 26.48 -5.20
N ARG A 369 7.25 25.64 -4.36
CA ARG A 369 6.70 25.06 -3.14
C ARG A 369 7.67 25.30 -1.99
N ARG A 370 7.12 25.35 -0.77
CA ARG A 370 7.93 25.46 0.46
C ARG A 370 7.42 24.51 1.53
N LEU A 371 8.33 23.69 2.06
CA LEU A 371 8.12 22.95 3.30
C LEU A 371 8.57 23.82 4.46
N HIS A 372 7.72 23.93 5.48
CA HIS A 372 8.00 24.55 6.77
C HIS A 372 8.00 23.45 7.81
N TRP A 373 9.16 23.16 8.39
CA TRP A 373 9.28 22.31 9.56
C TRP A 373 9.37 23.20 10.80
N VAL A 374 8.27 23.25 11.55
CA VAL A 374 8.03 24.25 12.59
C VAL A 374 8.26 23.64 13.96
N HIS A 375 9.12 24.29 14.75
CA HIS A 375 9.53 23.93 16.11
C HIS A 375 8.89 24.87 17.14
N ALA A 376 7.58 25.07 17.01
CA ALA A 376 6.80 25.98 17.84
C ALA A 376 5.45 25.36 18.19
N ASP A 377 4.67 26.04 19.05
CA ASP A 377 3.29 25.63 19.31
C ASP A 377 2.47 25.63 18.02
N ASN A 378 1.70 24.57 17.80
CA ASN A 378 0.96 24.36 16.56
C ASN A 378 -0.11 25.43 16.31
N THR A 379 -0.60 26.09 17.38
CA THR A 379 -1.53 27.22 17.27
C THR A 379 -0.92 28.46 16.60
N ALA A 380 0.41 28.49 16.41
CA ALA A 380 1.07 29.54 15.64
C ALA A 380 0.55 29.65 14.20
N ILE A 381 -0.03 28.57 13.65
CA ILE A 381 -0.63 28.56 12.31
C ILE A 381 -1.74 29.62 12.16
N PHE A 382 -2.45 29.96 13.24
CA PHE A 382 -3.53 30.95 13.21
C PHE A 382 -3.02 32.38 12.97
N ASN A 383 -1.71 32.62 13.14
CA ASN A 383 -1.08 33.91 12.86
C ASN A 383 -0.41 33.96 11.48
N GLU A 384 -0.40 32.85 10.74
CA GLU A 384 0.20 32.79 9.41
C GLU A 384 -0.79 33.31 8.35
N ASP A 385 -0.27 34.04 7.35
CA ASP A 385 -1.06 34.48 6.20
C ASP A 385 -1.23 33.32 5.20
N VAL A 386 -2.16 32.41 5.52
CA VAL A 386 -2.37 31.15 4.78
C VAL A 386 -3.83 30.94 4.36
N GLU A 387 -4.01 30.15 3.31
CA GLU A 387 -5.30 29.60 2.90
C GLU A 387 -5.26 28.09 3.15
N LEU A 388 -6.05 27.58 4.10
CA LEU A 388 -6.07 26.14 4.38
C LEU A 388 -6.74 25.40 3.21
N LYS A 389 -5.98 24.56 2.51
CA LYS A 389 -6.46 23.72 1.39
C LYS A 389 -6.40 22.24 1.69
N PHE A 390 -5.47 21.81 2.53
CA PHE A 390 -5.34 20.42 2.92
C PHE A 390 -5.09 20.29 4.42
N TYR A 391 -5.90 19.49 5.11
CA TYR A 391 -5.71 19.15 6.51
C TYR A 391 -5.36 17.67 6.62
N PHE A 392 -4.17 17.37 7.13
CA PHE A 392 -3.74 16.01 7.36
C PHE A 392 -3.48 15.80 8.84
N HIS A 393 -4.01 14.74 9.42
CA HIS A 393 -3.83 14.49 10.85
C HIS A 393 -3.78 13.00 11.16
N ARG A 394 -2.84 12.60 12.01
CA ARG A 394 -2.77 11.25 12.55
C ARG A 394 -2.36 11.32 14.02
N GLY A 395 -3.15 10.72 14.89
CA GLY A 395 -2.87 10.61 16.32
C GLY A 395 -3.10 11.92 17.10
N ASP A 396 -4.12 11.92 17.96
CA ASP A 396 -4.44 13.03 18.88
C ASP A 396 -4.13 12.69 20.36
N SER A 397 -3.66 11.48 20.65
CA SER A 397 -3.44 11.02 22.03
C SER A 397 -2.04 11.33 22.56
N TRP A 398 -1.98 11.71 23.84
CA TRP A 398 -0.75 11.87 24.59
C TRP A 398 0.00 10.53 24.64
N GLY A 399 1.05 10.39 23.84
CA GLY A 399 1.88 9.18 23.75
C GLY A 399 2.09 8.64 22.34
N GLU A 400 1.31 9.06 21.34
CA GLU A 400 1.49 8.67 19.93
C GLU A 400 2.16 9.77 19.07
N GLY A 401 2.65 10.84 19.69
CA GLY A 401 3.20 12.01 18.98
C GLY A 401 2.16 13.10 18.66
N GLY A 402 0.95 13.00 19.22
CA GLY A 402 -0.10 14.00 19.07
C GLY A 402 0.23 15.33 19.74
N SER A 403 -0.26 16.43 19.16
CA SER A 403 -0.16 17.77 19.75
C SER A 403 -0.74 17.87 21.18
N GLY A 404 -1.73 17.03 21.50
CA GLY A 404 -2.50 17.10 22.75
C GLY A 404 -3.41 18.34 22.83
N GLN A 405 -3.68 18.99 21.71
CA GLN A 405 -4.45 20.23 21.61
C GLN A 405 -5.86 20.03 21.04
N GLU A 406 -6.27 18.79 20.76
CA GLU A 406 -7.63 18.43 20.36
C GLU A 406 -8.04 19.10 19.02
N TRP A 407 -7.22 18.90 17.98
CA TRP A 407 -7.41 19.57 16.67
C TRP A 407 -8.69 19.17 15.96
N ASP A 408 -9.11 17.93 16.13
CA ASP A 408 -10.32 17.39 15.52
C ASP A 408 -11.59 17.75 16.30
N SER A 409 -11.49 18.53 17.39
CA SER A 409 -12.67 18.95 18.15
C SER A 409 -12.56 20.42 18.58
N LYS A 410 -11.78 20.71 19.62
CA LYS A 410 -11.69 22.05 20.23
C LYS A 410 -11.14 23.12 19.29
N LEU A 411 -10.11 22.80 18.49
CA LEU A 411 -9.47 23.77 17.60
C LEU A 411 -10.01 23.75 16.17
N LEU A 412 -10.86 22.78 15.83
CA LEU A 412 -11.45 22.68 14.49
C LEU A 412 -12.20 23.95 14.06
N PRO A 413 -13.01 24.62 14.91
CA PRO A 413 -13.70 25.85 14.52
C PRO A 413 -12.75 26.99 14.15
N GLU A 414 -11.60 27.11 14.84
CA GLU A 414 -10.59 28.11 14.53
C GLU A 414 -9.83 27.75 13.25
N LEU A 415 -9.51 26.46 13.06
CA LEU A 415 -8.86 25.96 11.85
C LEU A 415 -9.70 26.21 10.59
N ILE A 416 -11.02 26.05 10.67
CA ILE A 416 -11.94 26.30 9.55
C ILE A 416 -11.95 27.77 9.12
N LYS A 417 -11.67 28.71 10.01
CA LYS A 417 -11.58 30.14 9.65
C LYS A 417 -10.43 30.44 8.68
N LEU A 418 -9.43 29.55 8.60
CA LEU A 418 -8.35 29.64 7.61
C LEU A 418 -8.77 29.19 6.20
N ILE A 419 -9.99 28.63 6.04
CA ILE A 419 -10.54 28.25 4.74
C ILE A 419 -11.20 29.47 4.10
N PRO A 420 -10.83 29.86 2.87
CA PRO A 420 -11.49 30.97 2.18
C PRO A 420 -12.99 30.74 2.02
N SER A 421 -13.82 31.79 2.19
CA SER A 421 -15.29 31.70 2.25
C SER A 421 -15.96 30.99 1.06
N ASN A 422 -15.36 31.07 -0.13
CA ASN A 422 -15.87 30.45 -1.36
C ASN A 422 -15.08 29.18 -1.74
N SER A 423 -14.55 28.47 -0.75
CA SER A 423 -13.68 27.31 -0.97
C SER A 423 -13.92 26.21 0.05
N SER A 424 -13.27 25.07 -0.18
CA SER A 424 -13.23 23.95 0.76
C SER A 424 -11.79 23.55 1.05
N CYS A 425 -11.59 22.93 2.21
CA CYS A 425 -10.36 22.24 2.58
C CYS A 425 -10.58 20.74 2.46
N ILE A 426 -9.68 20.03 1.79
CA ILE A 426 -9.68 18.58 1.76
C ILE A 426 -9.02 18.07 3.04
N TYR A 427 -9.56 17.02 3.64
CA TYR A 427 -8.92 16.40 4.80
C TYR A 427 -8.65 14.90 4.60
N LEU A 428 -7.63 14.41 5.32
CA LEU A 428 -7.36 13.00 5.54
C LEU A 428 -6.86 12.79 6.97
N THR A 429 -7.64 12.08 7.77
CA THR A 429 -7.43 11.97 9.22
C THR A 429 -7.64 10.54 9.73
N ASP A 430 -7.03 10.13 10.85
CA ASP A 430 -7.27 8.81 11.50
C ASP A 430 -8.37 8.83 12.58
N GLY A 431 -9.22 9.85 12.52
CA GLY A 431 -10.50 10.03 13.21
C GLY A 431 -11.38 10.98 12.39
N ILE A 432 -12.67 11.13 12.71
CA ILE A 432 -13.55 12.07 11.98
C ILE A 432 -13.45 13.46 12.63
N PRO A 433 -12.98 14.52 11.92
CA PRO A 433 -12.94 15.87 12.46
C PRO A 433 -14.34 16.37 12.81
N GLY A 434 -14.53 16.85 14.03
CA GLY A 434 -15.81 17.29 14.59
C GLY A 434 -16.70 16.15 15.09
N GLY A 435 -16.21 14.91 15.07
CA GLY A 435 -17.03 13.73 15.32
C GLY A 435 -18.08 13.52 14.23
N PHE A 436 -19.26 13.00 14.59
CA PHE A 436 -20.38 12.84 13.65
C PHE A 436 -21.19 14.12 13.43
N GLU A 437 -20.80 15.25 14.03
CA GLU A 437 -21.48 16.52 13.85
C GLU A 437 -21.15 17.11 12.47
N THR A 438 -22.11 17.03 11.56
CA THR A 438 -21.98 17.42 10.13
C THR A 438 -21.90 18.93 9.90
N GLN A 439 -21.72 19.75 10.93
CA GLN A 439 -21.79 21.20 10.81
C GLN A 439 -20.64 21.80 9.97
N TYR A 440 -19.51 21.11 9.90
CA TYR A 440 -18.31 21.57 9.20
C TYR A 440 -17.91 20.75 7.98
N SER A 441 -18.43 19.52 7.87
CA SER A 441 -18.12 18.62 6.77
C SER A 441 -19.23 18.64 5.72
N THR A 442 -18.86 18.88 4.47
CA THR A 442 -19.77 18.77 3.32
C THR A 442 -19.77 17.37 2.71
N GLU A 443 -18.66 16.66 2.85
CA GLU A 443 -18.46 15.30 2.34
C GLU A 443 -17.54 14.55 3.33
N THR A 444 -17.91 13.32 3.69
CA THR A 444 -17.10 12.43 4.53
C THR A 444 -17.18 11.01 3.99
N PHE A 445 -16.02 10.39 3.82
CA PHE A 445 -15.87 9.02 3.35
C PHE A 445 -14.98 8.24 4.31
N ASP A 446 -15.37 6.99 4.57
CA ASP A 446 -14.53 6.02 5.26
C ASP A 446 -13.55 5.40 4.25
N LEU A 447 -12.26 5.53 4.52
CA LEU A 447 -11.20 4.85 3.80
C LEU A 447 -10.97 3.50 4.46
N ASN A 448 -11.73 2.51 4.00
CA ASN A 448 -11.57 1.14 4.44
C ASN A 448 -10.24 0.58 3.92
N VAL A 449 -9.21 0.61 4.78
CA VAL A 449 -7.93 -0.07 4.59
C VAL A 449 -7.78 -1.17 5.65
N PRO A 450 -8.60 -2.24 5.58
CA PRO A 450 -8.85 -3.15 6.71
C PRO A 450 -7.61 -3.92 7.18
N PHE A 451 -6.56 -3.95 6.35
CA PHE A 451 -5.34 -4.71 6.61
C PHE A 451 -4.10 -3.84 6.84
N ILE A 452 -4.28 -2.51 6.93
CA ILE A 452 -3.19 -1.55 7.20
C ILE A 452 -3.16 -1.24 8.70
N GLU A 453 -1.96 -1.29 9.31
CA GLU A 453 -1.69 -0.80 10.68
C GLU A 453 -2.71 -1.28 11.74
N ARG A 454 -3.05 -2.58 11.73
CA ARG A 454 -4.04 -3.21 12.65
C ARG A 454 -5.48 -2.70 12.49
N GLY A 455 -5.87 -2.31 11.27
CA GLY A 455 -7.23 -1.87 10.99
C GLY A 455 -7.51 -0.44 11.45
N ARG A 456 -6.48 0.41 11.48
CA ARG A 456 -6.65 1.85 11.73
C ARG A 456 -7.57 2.42 10.65
N ALA A 457 -8.69 3.02 11.07
CA ALA A 457 -9.62 3.67 10.17
C ALA A 457 -9.05 5.03 9.76
N TYR A 458 -9.25 5.39 8.49
CA TYR A 458 -8.96 6.71 7.98
C TYR A 458 -10.24 7.31 7.41
N TYR A 459 -10.37 8.63 7.49
CA TYR A 459 -11.50 9.36 6.97
C TYR A 459 -10.99 10.47 6.06
N CYS A 460 -11.66 10.66 4.93
CA CYS A 460 -11.36 11.79 4.04
C CYS A 460 -12.63 12.50 3.63
N GLY A 461 -12.47 13.75 3.19
CA GLY A 461 -13.62 14.55 2.81
C GLY A 461 -13.29 16.01 2.61
N ARG A 462 -14.32 16.85 2.73
CA ARG A 462 -14.22 18.30 2.57
C ARG A 462 -14.79 19.03 3.78
N LEU A 463 -14.04 20.01 4.26
CA LEU A 463 -14.44 21.00 5.25
C LEU A 463 -14.81 22.31 4.56
N SER A 464 -15.84 22.99 5.08
CA SER A 464 -16.32 24.27 4.56
C SER A 464 -16.65 25.24 5.71
N PRO A 465 -16.36 26.54 5.57
CA PRO A 465 -16.80 27.56 6.52
C PRO A 465 -18.31 27.83 6.45
N VAL A 466 -18.99 27.41 5.36
CA VAL A 466 -20.44 27.58 5.18
C VAL A 466 -21.18 26.32 5.64
N THR A 467 -22.03 26.46 6.65
CA THR A 467 -23.01 25.46 7.11
C THR A 467 -24.08 25.22 6.05
N ASN A 468 -23.81 24.38 5.06
CA ASN A 468 -24.89 23.80 4.26
C ASN A 468 -25.35 22.53 4.95
N ALA A 469 -26.32 22.68 5.86
CA ALA A 469 -27.08 21.57 6.39
C ALA A 469 -27.91 20.93 5.27
N GLN A 470 -27.35 19.92 4.60
CA GLN A 470 -28.15 18.84 4.02
C GLN A 470 -27.51 17.51 4.40
N PRO A 471 -28.18 16.67 5.21
CA PRO A 471 -27.69 15.33 5.47
C PRO A 471 -27.73 14.54 4.16
N SER A 472 -26.57 14.07 3.70
CA SER A 472 -26.54 12.96 2.76
C SER A 472 -27.12 11.74 3.50
N ALA A 473 -28.24 11.22 2.99
CA ALA A 473 -28.95 10.12 3.60
C ALA A 473 -28.02 8.91 3.78
N PRO A 474 -28.08 8.21 4.93
CA PRO A 474 -27.36 6.95 5.07
C PRO A 474 -27.97 5.95 4.09
N ALA A 475 -27.12 5.28 3.32
CA ALA A 475 -27.53 4.15 2.50
C ALA A 475 -28.20 3.08 3.39
N GLY A 476 -29.53 2.96 3.23
CA GLY A 476 -30.42 1.89 3.68
C GLY A 476 -29.98 1.06 4.90
N ARG A 477 -30.39 1.49 6.10
CA ARG A 477 -30.77 0.54 7.17
C ARG A 477 -32.26 0.24 7.00
N SER A 478 -32.62 -0.94 6.51
CA SER A 478 -33.97 -1.47 6.69
C SER A 478 -34.01 -2.28 7.98
N ALA A 479 -34.82 -1.82 8.94
CA ALA A 479 -35.29 -2.64 10.05
C ALA A 479 -36.68 -2.13 10.50
N SER A 480 -37.71 -2.92 10.16
CA SER A 480 -38.91 -3.31 10.93
C SER A 480 -39.58 -2.26 11.85
N ALA A 481 -40.88 -1.90 11.80
CA ALA A 481 -42.19 -2.62 11.85
C ALA A 481 -43.16 -1.66 12.63
N PRO A 482 -44.42 -1.98 13.06
CA PRO A 482 -45.54 -2.82 12.57
C PRO A 482 -46.87 -2.00 12.41
N LEU A 483 -47.96 -2.59 11.89
CA LEU A 483 -49.30 -2.55 12.54
C LEU A 483 -50.33 -3.41 11.79
N ALA A 484 -51.14 -4.08 12.60
CA ALA A 484 -52.11 -5.11 12.24
C ALA A 484 -53.45 -4.53 11.78
N THR A 485 -54.18 -5.30 10.96
CA THR A 485 -55.63 -5.54 11.14
C THR A 485 -56.01 -6.85 10.44
N ARG A 486 -56.55 -7.79 11.23
CA ARG A 486 -57.41 -8.90 10.80
C ARG A 486 -58.78 -8.36 10.33
N PRO A 487 -59.55 -9.11 9.51
CA PRO A 487 -60.30 -10.29 9.99
C PRO A 487 -59.62 -11.62 9.72
#